data_AF-A0A929JXP9-F1
#
_entry.id   AF-A0A929JXP9-F1
#
_cell.length_a   1.000
_cell.length_b   1.000
_cell.length_c   1.000
_cell.angle_alpha   90.00
_cell.angle_beta   90.00
_cell.angle_gamma   90.00
#
_symmetry.space_group_name_H-M   'P 1'
#
loop_
_entity.id
_entity.type
_entity.pdbx_description
1 polymer ?
#
loop_
_entity_poly.entity_id
_entity_poly.type
_entity_poly.pdbx_seq_one_letter_code
_entity_poly.pdbx_strand_id
1 'polypeptide(L)' 'MPIADQQDDKIIMLVRREAEKFQAKIKKIDLEKQILDIDCPDDNKDECAVAIQKILAKYE' A
#
# COMPACT_ATOMS: atom_id res chain seq x y z
N MET A 1 -23.87 7.73 2.97
CA MET A 1 -23.25 7.76 4.31
C MET A 1 -21.85 7.15 4.13
N PRO A 2 -20.74 7.89 4.36
CA PRO A 2 -19.44 7.49 3.83
C PRO A 2 -18.78 6.53 4.81
N ILE A 3 -18.84 5.24 4.50
CA ILE A 3 -18.14 4.17 5.24
C ILE A 3 -16.75 3.93 4.61
N ALA A 4 -16.52 4.43 3.38
CA ALA A 4 -15.27 4.28 2.62
C ALA A 4 -14.04 4.77 3.39
N ASP A 5 -14.08 6.00 3.94
CA ASP A 5 -12.94 6.66 4.60
C ASP A 5 -12.18 5.80 5.63
N GLN A 6 -12.88 5.08 6.52
CA GLN A 6 -12.20 4.35 7.60
C GLN A 6 -11.48 3.08 7.13
N GLN A 7 -11.97 2.47 6.06
CA GLN A 7 -11.39 1.24 5.51
C GLN A 7 -10.16 1.60 4.68
N ASP A 8 -10.26 2.69 3.91
CA ASP A 8 -9.16 3.27 3.15
C ASP A 8 -8.01 3.74 4.06
N ASP A 9 -8.31 4.44 5.16
CA ASP A 9 -7.30 4.89 6.13
C ASP A 9 -6.48 3.72 6.70
N LYS A 10 -7.15 2.59 7.02
CA LYS A 10 -6.47 1.40 7.53
C LYS A 10 -5.56 0.77 6.48
N ILE A 11 -6.03 0.68 5.24
CA ILE A 11 -5.23 0.13 4.13
C ILE A 11 -4.02 1.03 3.88
N ILE A 12 -4.20 2.36 3.83
CA ILE A 12 -3.11 3.34 3.66
C ILE A 12 -2.09 3.20 4.79
N MET A 13 -2.54 3.06 6.05
CA MET A 13 -1.66 2.90 7.20
C MET A 13 -0.84 1.61 7.12
N LEU A 14 -1.46 0.49 6.70
CA LEU A 14 -0.78 -0.79 6.53
C LEU A 14 0.24 -0.75 5.39
N VAL A 15 -0.16 -0.20 4.24
CA VAL A 15 0.71 0.01 3.07
C VAL A 15 1.89 0.89 3.43
N ARG A 16 1.68 2.00 4.18
CA ARG A 16 2.77 2.85 4.71
C ARG A 16 3.72 2.09 5.60
N ARG A 17 3.21 1.37 6.58
CA ARG A 17 4.03 0.63 7.53
C ARG A 17 4.86 -0.46 6.84
N GLU A 18 4.28 -1.13 5.86
CA GLU A 18 4.99 -2.16 5.11
C GLU A 18 6.04 -1.51 4.20
N ALA A 19 5.69 -0.45 3.47
CA ALA A 19 6.64 0.30 2.67
C ALA A 19 7.84 0.80 3.50
N GLU A 20 7.61 1.35 4.69
CA GLU A 20 8.68 1.79 5.59
C GLU A 20 9.63 0.65 6.01
N LYS A 21 9.11 -0.55 6.27
CA LYS A 21 9.96 -1.71 6.59
C LYS A 21 10.88 -2.10 5.43
N PHE A 22 10.37 -1.99 4.20
CA PHE A 22 11.14 -2.25 2.99
C PHE A 22 11.95 -1.04 2.52
N GLN A 23 12.00 0.05 3.30
CA GLN A 23 12.62 1.32 2.90
C GLN A 23 12.06 1.87 1.58
N ALA A 24 10.83 1.49 1.23
CA ALA A 24 10.14 1.92 0.03
C ALA A 24 9.53 3.30 0.22
N LYS A 25 9.59 4.12 -0.83
CA LYS A 25 9.09 5.49 -0.83
C LYS A 25 7.75 5.57 -1.54
N ILE A 26 6.71 5.86 -0.77
CA ILE A 26 5.37 6.06 -1.32
C ILE A 26 5.30 7.43 -2.00
N LYS A 27 5.03 7.46 -3.30
CA LYS A 27 4.81 8.69 -4.07
C LYS A 27 3.33 9.04 -4.14
N LYS A 28 2.46 8.05 -4.34
CA LYS A 28 1.00 8.25 -4.43
C LYS A 28 0.24 7.00 -3.97
N ILE A 29 -0.85 7.21 -3.24
CA ILE A 29 -1.83 6.17 -2.94
C ILE A 29 -3.21 6.77 -3.24
N ASP A 30 -3.98 6.09 -4.08
CA ASP A 30 -5.32 6.48 -4.52
C ASP A 30 -6.16 5.20 -4.57
N LEU A 31 -6.75 4.85 -3.43
CA LEU A 31 -7.50 3.60 -3.27
C LEU A 31 -8.80 3.60 -4.07
N GLU A 32 -9.45 4.77 -4.22
CA GLU A 32 -10.64 4.94 -5.05
C GLU A 32 -10.39 4.55 -6.51
N LYS A 33 -9.22 4.91 -7.06
CA LYS A 33 -8.80 4.52 -8.41
C LYS A 33 -7.94 3.26 -8.44
N GLN A 34 -7.71 2.64 -7.28
CA GLN A 34 -6.82 1.48 -7.11
C GLN A 34 -5.40 1.73 -7.65
N ILE A 35 -4.87 2.94 -7.49
CA ILE A 35 -3.52 3.32 -7.92
C ILE A 35 -2.60 3.37 -6.68
N LEU A 36 -1.56 2.54 -6.67
CA LEU A 36 -0.43 2.65 -5.74
C LEU A 36 0.85 2.93 -6.52
N ASP A 37 1.45 4.09 -6.25
CA ASP A 37 2.76 4.50 -6.77
C ASP A 37 3.78 4.47 -5.63
N ILE A 38 4.55 3.39 -5.60
CA ILE A 38 5.50 3.08 -4.53
C ILE A 38 6.83 2.72 -5.17
N ASP A 39 7.86 3.43 -4.74
CA ASP A 39 9.24 3.25 -5.15
C ASP A 39 9.90 2.28 -4.17
N CYS A 40 9.85 0.99 -4.47
CA CYS A 40 10.54 -0.02 -3.67
C CYS A 40 12.02 -0.10 -4.09
N PRO A 41 12.98 -0.23 -3.14
CA PRO A 41 14.39 -0.41 -3.47
C PRO A 41 14.61 -1.72 -4.24
N ASP A 42 15.54 -1.70 -5.20
CA ASP A 42 15.80 -2.84 -6.11
C ASP A 42 16.18 -4.14 -5.39
N ASP A 43 16.84 -4.07 -4.22
CA ASP A 43 17.23 -5.22 -3.41
C ASP A 43 16.01 -6.06 -2.92
N ASN A 44 14.85 -5.41 -2.70
CA ASN A 44 13.64 -6.06 -2.17
C ASN A 44 12.38 -5.67 -2.95
N LYS A 45 12.52 -5.28 -4.22
CA LYS A 45 11.42 -4.78 -5.04
C LYS A 45 10.28 -5.79 -5.20
N ASP A 46 10.64 -7.05 -5.46
CA ASP A 46 9.67 -8.14 -5.58
C ASP A 46 8.95 -8.42 -4.26
N GLU A 47 9.69 -8.46 -3.14
CA GLU A 47 9.10 -8.69 -1.82
C GLU A 47 8.17 -7.56 -1.40
N CYS A 48 8.59 -6.31 -1.63
CA CYS A 48 7.79 -5.11 -1.37
C CYS A 48 6.48 -5.13 -2.18
N ALA A 49 6.55 -5.43 -3.49
CA ALA A 49 5.37 -5.52 -4.33
C ALA A 49 4.41 -6.63 -3.88
N VAL A 50 4.93 -7.81 -3.55
CA VAL A 50 4.12 -8.95 -3.07
C VAL A 50 3.50 -8.64 -1.71
N ALA A 51 4.23 -8.00 -0.79
CA ALA A 51 3.71 -7.66 0.53
C ALA A 51 2.53 -6.68 0.43
N ILE A 52 2.65 -5.66 -0.42
CA ILE A 52 1.60 -4.67 -0.63
C ILE A 52 0.39 -5.26 -1.35
N GLN A 53 0.60 -6.11 -2.36
CA GLN A 53 -0.47 -6.87 -3.00
C GLN A 53 -1.24 -7.75 -2.00
N LYS A 54 -0.55 -8.44 -1.08
CA LYS A 54 -1.19 -9.24 -0.03
C LYS A 54 -2.05 -8.41 0.93
N ILE A 55 -1.65 -7.18 1.20
CA ILE A 55 -2.45 -6.26 2.01
C ILE A 55 -3.74 -5.95 1.24
N LEU A 56 -3.64 -5.49 -0.01
CA LEU A 56 -4.80 -5.13 -0.83
C LEU A 56 -5.77 -6.32 -1.01
N ALA A 57 -5.25 -7.50 -1.35
CA ALA A 57 -6.05 -8.71 -1.55
C ALA A 57 -6.79 -9.20 -0.28
N LYS A 58 -6.41 -8.74 0.92
CA LYS A 58 -7.14 -9.03 2.17
C LYS A 58 -8.35 -8.12 2.39
N TYR A 59 -8.43 -7.02 1.67
CA TYR A 59 -9.48 -6.00 1.81
C TYR A 59 -10.34 -5.86 0.54
N GLU A 60 -10.12 -6.73 -0.46
CA GLU A 60 -11.01 -6.95 -1.61
C GLU A 60 -12.33 -7.63 -1.19
#